data_AF-A0A9Q0L672-F1
#
_entry.id   AF-A0A9Q0L672-F1
#
_cell.length_a   1.000
_cell.length_b   1.000
_cell.length_c   1.000
_cell.angle_alpha   90.00
_cell.angle_beta   90.00
_cell.angle_gamma   90.00
#
_symmetry.space_group_name_H-M   'P 1'
#
loop_
_entity.id
_entity.type
_entity.pdbx_description
1 polymer ?
#
loop_
_entity_poly.entity_id
_entity_poly.type
_entity_poly.pdbx_seq_one_letter_code
_entity_poly.pdbx_strand_id
1 'polypeptide(L)'
;MDNNNNNQIENANQNQNENEMKNLEKKVTKNLIKDYSNLLNGNSFKDFSIFVENKSNPFEIKVHKSILCSRSPFFNEFLKGQNDLNKISLNQFNKKEMESILGYIYYGNISFENQENLIQLLEISIYFKLNLLKEIIQKF
;
A
#
# COMPACT_ATOMS: atom_id res chain seq x y z
N MET A 1 10.31 20.81 51.40
CA MET A 1 11.25 20.88 50.26
C MET A 1 10.77 19.95 49.14
N ASP A 2 9.45 19.83 48.92
CA ASP A 2 8.89 18.58 48.35
C ASP A 2 8.20 18.74 46.98
N ASN A 3 8.03 19.97 46.46
CA ASN A 3 7.33 20.20 45.20
C ASN A 3 8.15 19.82 43.95
N ASN A 4 9.47 19.69 44.04
CA ASN A 4 10.32 19.42 42.87
C ASN A 4 10.40 17.94 42.50
N ASN A 5 10.21 17.03 43.46
CA ASN A 5 10.24 15.58 43.22
C ASN A 5 8.94 15.05 42.60
N ASN A 6 7.78 15.59 42.97
CA ASN A 6 6.50 15.15 42.41
C ASN A 6 6.37 15.48 40.92
N ASN A 7 6.82 16.66 40.50
CA ASN A 7 6.82 17.06 39.09
C ASN A 7 7.75 16.18 38.22
N GLN A 8 8.86 15.69 38.76
CA GLN A 8 9.77 14.82 38.01
C GLN A 8 9.21 13.41 37.82
N ILE A 9 8.49 12.89 38.83
CA ILE A 9 7.86 11.56 38.79
C ILE A 9 6.65 11.56 37.83
N GLU A 10 5.83 12.60 37.85
CA GLU A 10 4.70 12.75 36.92
C GLU A 10 5.15 12.81 35.45
N ASN A 11 6.20 13.59 35.16
CA ASN A 11 6.78 13.67 33.82
C ASN A 11 7.40 12.34 33.34
N ALA A 12 8.03 11.57 34.24
CA ALA A 12 8.60 10.26 33.90
C ALA A 12 7.49 9.23 33.55
N ASN A 13 6.40 9.23 34.32
CA ASN A 13 5.26 8.34 34.09
C ASN A 13 4.51 8.69 32.79
N GLN A 14 4.36 9.97 32.46
CA GLN A 14 3.77 10.41 31.19
C GLN A 14 4.61 9.94 29.99
N ASN A 15 5.94 10.13 30.04
CA ASN A 15 6.84 9.69 28.98
C ASN A 15 6.85 8.16 28.79
N GLN A 16 6.74 7.39 29.87
CA GLN A 16 6.62 5.92 29.78
C GLN A 16 5.32 5.49 29.10
N ASN A 17 4.18 6.07 29.51
CA ASN A 17 2.88 5.78 28.90
C ASN A 17 2.84 6.12 27.40
N GLU A 18 3.42 7.25 27.00
CA GLU A 18 3.54 7.63 25.58
C GLU A 18 4.37 6.63 24.78
N ASN A 19 5.48 6.14 25.34
CA ASN A 19 6.33 5.17 24.68
C ASN A 19 5.64 3.81 24.53
N GLU A 20 4.88 3.37 25.53
CA GLU A 20 4.06 2.16 25.45
C GLU A 20 2.98 2.28 24.37
N MET A 21 2.27 3.42 24.31
CA MET A 21 1.27 3.67 23.28
C MET A 21 1.88 3.64 21.87
N LYS A 22 3.01 4.34 21.65
CA LYS A 22 3.74 4.29 20.36
C LYS A 22 4.15 2.86 19.98
N ASN A 23 4.52 2.03 20.96
CA ASN A 23 4.87 0.64 20.72
C ASN A 23 3.66 -0.22 20.35
N LEU A 24 2.51 0.03 20.98
CA LEU A 24 1.25 -0.64 20.62
C LEU A 24 0.79 -0.24 19.22
N GLU A 25 0.82 1.05 18.87
CA GLU A 25 0.50 1.54 17.52
C GLU A 25 1.37 0.91 16.44
N LYS A 26 2.68 0.77 16.70
CA LYS A 26 3.59 0.04 15.79
C LYS A 26 3.20 -1.42 15.62
N LYS A 27 2.82 -2.11 16.71
CA LYS A 27 2.38 -3.52 16.65
C LYS A 27 1.08 -3.65 15.86
N VAL A 28 0.10 -2.78 16.11
CA VAL A 28 -1.17 -2.73 15.37
C VAL A 28 -0.92 -2.50 13.89
N THR A 29 -0.08 -1.52 13.55
CA THR A 29 0.29 -1.22 12.15
C THR A 29 0.96 -2.42 11.48
N LYS A 30 1.89 -3.09 12.17
CA LYS A 30 2.57 -4.28 11.66
C LYS A 30 1.60 -5.44 11.38
N ASN A 31 0.63 -5.65 12.27
CA ASN A 31 -0.41 -6.67 12.06
C ASN A 31 -1.28 -6.32 10.85
N LEU A 32 -1.71 -5.06 10.73
CA LEU A 32 -2.49 -4.61 9.58
C LEU A 32 -1.76 -4.84 8.24
N ILE A 33 -0.48 -4.47 8.17
CA ILE A 33 0.38 -4.70 7.00
C ILE A 33 0.43 -6.20 6.67
N LYS A 34 0.59 -7.06 7.68
CA LYS A 34 0.63 -8.52 7.51
C LYS A 34 -0.71 -9.04 6.99
N ASP A 35 -1.82 -8.59 7.56
CA ASP A 35 -3.16 -9.06 7.19
C ASP A 35 -3.49 -8.69 5.73
N TYR A 36 -3.17 -7.46 5.31
CA TYR A 36 -3.34 -7.04 3.91
C TYR A 36 -2.38 -7.74 2.95
N SER A 37 -1.16 -8.03 3.38
CA SER A 37 -0.24 -8.89 2.60
C SER A 37 -0.81 -10.29 2.41
N ASN A 38 -1.41 -10.88 3.45
CA ASN A 38 -2.09 -12.18 3.34
C ASN A 38 -3.31 -12.11 2.40
N LEU A 39 -4.06 -11.01 2.38
CA LEU A 39 -5.16 -10.83 1.43
C LEU A 39 -4.68 -10.80 -0.02
N LEU A 40 -3.60 -10.07 -0.32
CA LEU A 40 -3.05 -10.02 -1.67
C LEU A 40 -2.57 -11.39 -2.14
N ASN A 41 -1.81 -12.09 -1.28
CA ASN A 41 -1.15 -13.35 -1.60
C ASN A 41 -2.07 -14.58 -1.48
N GLY A 42 -3.15 -14.48 -0.71
CA GLY A 42 -4.15 -15.54 -0.53
C GLY A 42 -5.11 -15.66 -1.72
N ASN A 43 -6.13 -16.53 -1.59
CA ASN A 43 -7.14 -16.74 -2.63
C ASN A 43 -8.56 -16.30 -2.22
N SER A 44 -8.74 -15.81 -1.01
CA SER A 44 -10.05 -15.49 -0.46
C SER A 44 -10.60 -14.18 -1.02
N PHE A 45 -11.91 -14.15 -1.31
CA PHE A 45 -12.70 -12.93 -1.60
C PHE A 45 -12.26 -12.06 -2.79
N LYS A 46 -11.41 -12.58 -3.69
CA LYS A 46 -10.98 -11.89 -4.90
C LYS A 46 -12.14 -11.80 -5.91
N ASP A 47 -12.50 -10.58 -6.29
CA ASP A 47 -13.68 -10.24 -7.11
C ASP A 47 -13.31 -9.48 -8.40
N PHE A 48 -12.02 -9.32 -8.68
CA PHE A 48 -11.52 -8.61 -9.85
C PHE A 48 -10.23 -9.25 -10.41
N SER A 49 -10.07 -9.20 -11.73
CA SER A 49 -8.89 -9.72 -12.43
C SER A 49 -8.17 -8.62 -13.21
N ILE A 50 -6.88 -8.44 -12.95
CA ILE A 50 -6.01 -7.59 -13.76
C ILE A 50 -5.21 -8.49 -14.69
N PHE A 51 -5.37 -8.29 -16.00
CA PHE A 51 -4.55 -8.92 -17.02
C PHE A 51 -3.43 -7.97 -17.42
N VAL A 52 -2.19 -8.44 -17.39
CA VAL A 52 -1.01 -7.65 -17.75
C VAL A 52 -0.37 -8.31 -18.95
N GLU A 53 -0.27 -7.62 -20.11
CA GLU A 53 0.57 -8.15 -21.20
C GLU A 53 0.88 -7.32 -22.46
N ASN A 54 2.08 -7.57 -23.00
CA ASN A 54 2.50 -7.29 -24.37
C ASN A 54 2.94 -8.62 -25.05
N LYS A 55 2.02 -9.23 -25.81
CA LYS A 55 2.23 -10.13 -26.97
C LYS A 55 2.48 -11.65 -26.84
N SER A 56 2.79 -12.33 -25.71
CA SER A 56 3.06 -13.80 -25.76
C SER A 56 2.83 -14.69 -24.51
N ASN A 57 2.73 -14.19 -23.30
CA ASN A 57 2.40 -14.91 -22.07
C ASN A 57 1.49 -14.10 -21.11
N PRO A 58 0.15 -14.19 -21.23
CA PRO A 58 -0.79 -13.38 -20.44
C PRO A 58 -0.74 -13.78 -18.97
N PHE A 59 -0.55 -12.79 -18.10
CA PHE A 59 -0.58 -13.02 -16.65
C PHE A 59 -1.84 -12.38 -16.04
N GLU A 60 -2.63 -13.21 -15.36
CA GLU A 60 -3.82 -12.79 -14.62
C GLU A 60 -3.48 -12.65 -13.13
N ILE A 61 -3.81 -11.49 -12.56
CA ILE A 61 -3.72 -11.23 -11.12
C ILE A 61 -5.11 -11.00 -10.57
N LYS A 62 -5.57 -11.93 -9.72
CA LYS A 62 -6.84 -11.80 -9.00
C LYS A 62 -6.66 -10.94 -7.74
N VAL A 63 -7.55 -9.95 -7.55
CA VAL A 63 -7.46 -8.89 -6.55
C VAL A 63 -8.87 -8.48 -6.05
N HIS A 64 -8.93 -7.52 -5.11
CA HIS A 64 -10.15 -7.00 -4.50
C HIS A 64 -10.48 -5.58 -4.99
N LYS A 65 -11.67 -5.37 -5.57
CA LYS A 65 -12.12 -4.05 -6.05
C LYS A 65 -12.09 -2.99 -4.95
N SER A 66 -12.58 -3.34 -3.77
CA SER A 66 -12.72 -2.42 -2.63
C SER A 66 -11.38 -1.82 -2.20
N ILE A 67 -10.34 -2.65 -2.12
CA ILE A 67 -8.98 -2.21 -1.77
C ILE A 67 -8.41 -1.33 -2.88
N LEU A 68 -8.52 -1.75 -4.15
CA LEU A 68 -8.03 -0.94 -5.27
C LEU A 68 -8.68 0.45 -5.30
N CYS A 69 -10.01 0.53 -5.24
CA CYS A 69 -10.76 1.79 -5.29
C CYS A 69 -10.43 2.70 -4.09
N SER A 70 -10.26 2.13 -2.90
CA SER A 70 -9.95 2.92 -1.70
C SER A 70 -8.55 3.53 -1.73
N ARG A 71 -7.63 2.95 -2.50
CA ARG A 71 -6.19 3.27 -2.46
C ARG A 71 -5.68 3.91 -3.75
N SER A 72 -6.44 3.85 -4.82
CA SER A 72 -6.10 4.40 -6.13
C SER A 72 -7.30 5.10 -6.76
N PRO A 73 -7.24 6.43 -6.91
CA PRO A 73 -8.26 7.17 -7.63
C PRO A 73 -8.48 6.67 -9.07
N PHE A 74 -7.44 6.15 -9.73
CA PHE A 74 -7.56 5.53 -11.05
C PHE A 74 -8.57 4.37 -11.03
N PHE A 75 -8.40 3.41 -10.12
CA PHE A 75 -9.31 2.26 -10.03
C PHE A 75 -10.70 2.67 -9.57
N ASN A 76 -10.79 3.63 -8.64
CA ASN A 76 -12.09 4.16 -8.19
C ASN A 76 -12.88 4.78 -9.34
N GLU A 77 -12.24 5.63 -10.16
CA GLU A 77 -12.86 6.24 -11.33
C GLU A 77 -13.21 5.20 -12.40
N PHE A 78 -12.29 4.26 -12.66
CA PHE A 78 -12.50 3.19 -13.65
C PHE A 78 -13.68 2.28 -13.30
N LEU A 79 -13.83 1.91 -12.02
CA LEU A 79 -14.89 1.01 -11.55
C LEU A 79 -16.18 1.74 -11.13
N LYS A 80 -16.20 3.08 -11.13
CA LYS A 80 -17.36 3.86 -10.70
C LYS A 80 -18.57 3.58 -11.59
N GLY A 81 -19.63 3.03 -10.99
CA GLY A 81 -20.85 2.65 -11.71
C GLY A 81 -20.71 1.37 -12.55
N GLN A 82 -19.56 0.68 -12.49
CA GLN A 82 -19.27 -0.54 -13.24
C GLN A 82 -19.35 -1.77 -12.32
N ASN A 83 -20.52 -2.02 -11.73
CA ASN A 83 -20.69 -3.07 -10.72
C ASN A 83 -20.36 -4.47 -11.26
N ASP A 84 -20.77 -4.76 -12.51
CA ASP A 84 -20.59 -6.06 -13.15
C ASP A 84 -19.21 -6.26 -13.79
N LEU A 85 -18.41 -5.18 -13.91
CA LEU A 85 -17.09 -5.26 -14.51
C LEU A 85 -16.13 -5.97 -13.55
N ASN A 86 -15.68 -7.16 -13.91
CA ASN A 86 -14.83 -8.00 -13.07
C ASN A 86 -13.38 -8.12 -13.57
N LYS A 87 -13.00 -7.39 -14.62
CA LYS A 87 -11.63 -7.41 -15.14
C LYS A 87 -11.18 -6.13 -15.83
N ILE A 88 -9.86 -5.95 -15.94
CA ILE A 88 -9.18 -4.91 -16.72
C ILE A 88 -7.93 -5.50 -17.39
N SER A 89 -7.56 -4.99 -18.56
CA SER A 89 -6.29 -5.28 -19.22
C SER A 89 -5.38 -4.05 -19.18
N LEU A 90 -4.17 -4.21 -18.64
CA LEU A 90 -3.15 -3.16 -18.47
C LEU A 90 -1.86 -3.59 -19.15
N ASN A 91 -1.88 -3.51 -20.47
CA ASN A 91 -0.89 -4.10 -21.37
C ASN A 91 0.45 -3.35 -21.44
N GLN A 92 0.48 -2.12 -20.90
CA GLN A 92 1.67 -1.29 -20.82
C GLN A 92 2.58 -1.66 -19.64
N PHE A 93 2.12 -2.50 -18.70
CA PHE A 93 2.89 -2.92 -17.54
C PHE A 93 3.24 -4.40 -17.61
N ASN A 94 4.39 -4.75 -17.04
CA ASN A 94 4.80 -6.13 -16.83
C ASN A 94 4.34 -6.65 -15.45
N LYS A 95 4.49 -7.97 -15.26
CA LYS A 95 4.11 -8.66 -14.02
C LYS A 95 4.79 -8.06 -12.78
N LYS A 96 6.10 -7.81 -12.83
CA LYS A 96 6.88 -7.32 -11.67
C LYS A 96 6.46 -5.91 -11.26
N GLU A 97 6.20 -5.05 -12.24
CA GLU A 97 5.69 -3.69 -12.02
C GLU A 97 4.33 -3.73 -11.32
N MET A 98 3.43 -4.59 -11.80
CA MET A 98 2.10 -4.71 -11.23
C MET A 98 2.10 -5.35 -9.84
N GLU A 99 2.95 -6.35 -9.59
CA GLU A 99 3.14 -6.90 -8.25
C GLU A 99 3.67 -5.85 -7.26
N SER A 100 4.62 -5.02 -7.69
CA SER A 100 5.16 -3.93 -6.85
C SER A 100 4.09 -2.91 -6.47
N ILE A 101 3.27 -2.48 -7.43
CA ILE A 101 2.19 -1.51 -7.18
C ILE A 101 1.08 -2.09 -6.34
N LEU A 102 0.71 -3.35 -6.57
CA LEU A 102 -0.29 -4.02 -5.73
C LEU A 102 0.22 -4.16 -4.29
N GLY A 103 1.52 -4.42 -4.11
CA GLY A 103 2.12 -4.42 -2.78
C GLY A 103 1.98 -3.07 -2.07
N TYR A 104 2.25 -1.97 -2.78
CA TYR A 104 2.01 -0.64 -2.24
C TYR A 104 0.54 -0.37 -1.92
N ILE A 105 -0.36 -0.74 -2.82
CA ILE A 105 -1.80 -0.52 -2.65
C ILE A 105 -2.31 -1.25 -1.41
N TYR A 106 -1.91 -2.51 -1.21
CA TYR A 106 -2.41 -3.34 -0.11
C TYR A 106 -1.75 -3.02 1.23
N TYR A 107 -0.42 -2.92 1.27
CA TYR A 107 0.30 -2.86 2.54
C TYR A 107 1.36 -1.76 2.59
N GLY A 108 1.33 -0.82 1.64
CA GLY A 108 2.11 0.43 1.68
C GLY A 108 3.61 0.27 1.54
N ASN A 109 4.10 -0.91 1.16
CA ASN A 109 5.53 -1.18 1.06
C ASN A 109 5.96 -1.34 -0.40
N ILE A 110 7.13 -0.81 -0.73
CA ILE A 110 7.79 -0.95 -2.02
C ILE A 110 9.25 -1.30 -1.77
N SER A 111 9.75 -2.28 -2.51
CA SER A 111 11.17 -2.60 -2.59
C SER A 111 11.81 -1.76 -3.71
N PHE A 112 12.77 -0.92 -3.34
CA PHE A 112 13.64 -0.22 -4.28
C PHE A 112 14.86 -1.12 -4.55
N GLU A 113 15.04 -1.57 -5.80
CA GLU A 113 16.21 -2.39 -6.15
C GLU A 113 17.33 -1.56 -6.78
N ASN A 114 17.02 -0.49 -7.54
CA ASN A 114 18.00 0.40 -8.20
C ASN A 114 17.37 1.74 -8.67
N GLN A 115 18.18 2.65 -9.23
CA GLN A 115 17.72 3.97 -9.72
C GLN A 115 16.82 3.90 -10.96
N GLU A 116 17.05 2.97 -11.90
CA GLU A 116 16.18 2.78 -13.07
C GLU A 116 14.75 2.40 -12.67
N ASN A 117 14.61 1.64 -11.58
CA ASN A 117 13.32 1.29 -10.97
C ASN A 117 12.58 2.54 -10.43
N LEU A 118 13.28 3.62 -10.02
CA LEU A 118 12.62 4.83 -9.50
C LEU A 118 11.87 5.62 -10.59
N ILE A 119 12.44 5.77 -11.79
CA ILE A 119 11.78 6.50 -12.89
C ILE A 119 10.52 5.76 -13.34
N GLN A 120 10.65 4.45 -13.57
CA GLN A 120 9.51 3.60 -13.93
C GLN A 120 8.42 3.65 -12.86
N LEU A 121 8.81 3.52 -11.59
CA LEU A 121 7.87 3.58 -10.48
C LEU A 121 7.20 4.95 -10.35
N LEU A 122 7.89 6.04 -10.67
CA LEU A 122 7.31 7.37 -10.72
C LEU A 122 6.21 7.45 -11.78
N GLU A 123 6.48 6.98 -13.00
CA GLU A 123 5.50 6.93 -14.09
C GLU A 123 4.26 6.11 -13.69
N ILE A 124 4.50 4.94 -13.10
CA ILE A 124 3.42 4.05 -12.66
C ILE A 124 2.62 4.69 -11.50
N SER A 125 3.28 5.38 -10.56
CA SER A 125 2.61 6.09 -9.46
C SER A 125 1.70 7.20 -9.97
N ILE A 126 2.10 7.91 -11.03
CA ILE A 126 1.28 8.94 -11.67
C ILE A 126 0.09 8.30 -12.38
N TYR A 127 0.32 7.21 -13.13
CA TYR A 127 -0.73 6.48 -13.84
C TYR A 127 -1.85 6.02 -12.89
N PHE A 128 -1.49 5.39 -11.77
CA PHE A 128 -2.45 4.92 -10.77
C PHE A 128 -2.89 5.99 -9.76
N LYS A 129 -2.46 7.25 -9.95
CA LYS A 129 -2.78 8.40 -9.09
C LYS A 129 -2.41 8.18 -7.61
N LEU A 130 -1.26 7.56 -7.36
CA LEU A 130 -0.71 7.24 -6.03
C LEU A 130 0.16 8.39 -5.50
N ASN A 131 -0.47 9.49 -5.06
CA ASN A 131 0.24 10.73 -4.71
C ASN A 131 1.31 10.57 -3.62
N LEU A 132 1.03 9.84 -2.54
CA LEU A 132 2.02 9.64 -1.49
C LEU A 132 3.23 8.82 -1.98
N LEU A 133 3.01 7.86 -2.88
CA LEU A 133 4.11 7.12 -3.50
C LEU A 133 4.97 8.04 -4.35
N LYS A 134 4.34 8.85 -5.19
CA LYS A 134 5.02 9.86 -6.00
C LYS A 134 5.90 10.77 -5.13
N GLU A 135 5.36 11.28 -4.01
CA GLU A 135 6.11 12.13 -3.08
C GLU A 135 7.28 11.40 -2.40
N ILE A 136 7.14 10.11 -2.07
CA ILE A 136 8.23 9.30 -1.51
C ILE A 136 9.35 9.15 -2.52
N ILE A 137 9.02 8.82 -3.78
CA ILE A 137 10.01 8.61 -4.85
C ILE A 137 10.77 9.91 -5.14
N GLN A 138 10.09 11.05 -5.16
CA GLN A 138 10.71 12.36 -5.44
C GLN A 138 11.66 12.85 -4.34
N LYS A 139 11.73 12.17 -3.19
CA LYS A 139 12.69 12.46 -2.11
C LYS A 139 14.00 11.67 -2.22
N PHE A 140 14.06 10.67 -3.11
CA PHE A 140 15.27 9.94 -3.46
C PHE A 140 15.97 10.63 -4.63
#